data_AF-A0A973J3V7-F1
#
_entry.id   AF-A0A973J3V7-F1
#
_cell.length_a   1.000
_cell.length_b   1.000
_cell.length_c   1.000
_cell.angle_alpha   90.00
_cell.angle_beta   90.00
_cell.angle_gamma   90.00
#
_symmetry.space_group_name_H-M   'P 1'
#
loop_
_entity.id
_entity.type
_entity.pdbx_description
1 polymer ?
#
loop_
_entity_poly.entity_id
_entity_poly.type
_entity_poly.pdbx_seq_one_letter_code
_entity_poly.pdbx_strand_id
1 'polypeptide(L)'
;MLTLDDWRVVLSDADSLGVERLDISGGEPMIYKNLIDLVEIGNGYGWHVNINTNGSLITEERAKKLIDAGLNSMYISLYSHDACRHDSMR
;
A
#
# COMPACT_ATOMS: atom_id res chain seq x y z
N MET A 1 -2.84 12.64 -9.67
CA MET A 1 -2.55 11.77 -8.51
C MET A 1 -2.50 12.67 -7.29
N LEU A 2 -3.19 12.31 -6.21
CA LEU A 2 -3.25 13.13 -5.00
C LEU A 2 -1.86 13.33 -4.39
N THR A 3 -1.61 14.52 -3.88
CA THR A 3 -0.41 14.82 -3.10
C THR A 3 -0.51 14.17 -1.72
N LEU A 4 0.59 14.19 -0.96
CA LEU A 4 0.57 13.68 0.41
C LEU A 4 -0.34 14.54 1.31
N ASP A 5 -0.40 15.86 1.07
CA ASP A 5 -1.25 16.76 1.84
C ASP A 5 -2.73 16.52 1.55
N ASP A 6 -3.09 16.24 0.28
CA ASP A 6 -4.44 15.82 -0.06
C ASP A 6 -4.83 14.52 0.69
N TRP A 7 -3.92 13.55 0.76
CA TRP A 7 -4.15 12.32 1.51
C TRP A 7 -4.27 12.54 3.01
N ARG A 8 -3.51 13.46 3.61
CA ARG A 8 -3.66 13.80 5.03
C ARG A 8 -5.07 14.27 5.36
N VAL A 9 -5.66 15.10 4.49
CA VAL A 9 -7.05 15.54 4.66
C VAL A 9 -8.00 14.35 4.58
N VAL A 10 -7.88 13.53 3.54
CA VAL A 10 -8.75 12.35 3.34
C VAL A 10 -8.66 11.37 4.51
N LEU A 11 -7.45 11.07 5.00
CA LEU A 11 -7.25 10.12 6.10
C LEU A 11 -7.73 10.70 7.44
N SER A 12 -7.55 12.00 7.68
CA SER A 12 -8.08 12.67 8.87
C SER A 12 -9.61 12.67 8.90
N ASP A 13 -10.26 12.91 7.76
CA ASP A 13 -11.71 12.85 7.64
C ASP A 13 -12.22 11.42 7.87
N ALA A 14 -11.52 10.42 7.31
CA ALA A 14 -11.83 9.02 7.51
C ALA A 14 -11.69 8.58 8.98
N ASP A 15 -10.67 9.05 9.70
CA ASP A 15 -10.48 8.78 11.14
C ASP A 15 -11.65 9.34 11.96
N SER A 16 -12.08 10.56 11.63
CA SER A 16 -13.23 11.22 12.25
C SER A 16 -14.55 10.46 12.03
N LEU A 17 -14.60 9.58 11.02
CA LEU A 17 -15.72 8.70 10.71
C LEU A 17 -15.60 7.30 11.34
N GLY A 18 -14.52 7.02 12.07
CA GLY A 18 -14.29 5.73 12.73
C GLY A 18 -13.76 4.64 11.79
N VAL A 19 -13.04 5.01 10.74
CA VAL A 19 -12.30 4.04 9.93
C VAL A 19 -11.18 3.43 10.76
N GLU A 20 -10.94 2.11 10.59
CA GLU A 20 -9.90 1.37 11.32
C GLU A 20 -8.94 0.63 10.37
N ARG A 21 -9.13 0.76 9.05
CA ARG A 21 -8.36 0.04 8.03
C ARG A 21 -8.12 0.90 6.80
N LEU A 22 -6.89 0.83 6.29
CA LEU A 22 -6.48 1.43 5.03
C LEU A 22 -5.92 0.35 4.09
N ASP A 23 -6.65 0.06 3.02
CA ASP A 23 -6.21 -0.83 1.94
C ASP A 23 -5.72 -0.01 0.74
N ILE A 24 -4.39 0.09 0.58
CA ILE A 24 -3.74 0.88 -0.47
C ILE A 24 -3.64 0.04 -1.75
N SER A 25 -4.28 0.52 -2.81
CA SER A 25 -4.30 -0.10 -4.14
C SER A 25 -4.30 0.96 -5.25
N GLY A 26 -4.73 0.60 -6.46
CA GLY A 26 -4.78 1.48 -7.63
C GLY A 26 -4.30 0.73 -8.88
N GLY A 27 -3.41 1.36 -9.66
CA GLY A 27 -2.61 0.67 -10.67
C GLY A 27 -1.51 -0.15 -9.99
N GLU A 28 -0.37 0.49 -9.69
CA GLU A 28 0.67 -0.10 -8.86
C GLU A 28 1.05 0.89 -7.74
N PRO A 29 0.69 0.62 -6.47
CA PRO A 29 0.96 1.55 -5.36
C PRO A 29 2.45 1.79 -5.15
N MET A 30 3.32 0.83 -5.50
CA MET A 30 4.78 0.97 -5.40
C MET A 30 5.37 2.04 -6.34
N ILE A 31 4.59 2.62 -7.25
CA ILE A 31 5.02 3.78 -8.06
C ILE A 31 4.84 5.09 -7.28
N TYR A 32 3.98 5.13 -6.26
CA TYR A 32 3.73 6.33 -5.50
C TYR A 32 4.93 6.70 -4.62
N LYS A 33 5.53 7.87 -4.90
CA LYS A 33 6.75 8.35 -4.24
C LYS A 33 6.63 8.48 -2.71
N ASN A 34 5.42 8.77 -2.21
CA ASN A 34 5.16 8.99 -0.79
C ASN A 34 4.38 7.81 -0.17
N LEU A 35 4.51 6.60 -0.74
CA LEU A 35 3.80 5.41 -0.24
C LEU A 35 4.16 5.11 1.22
N ILE A 36 5.43 5.26 1.58
CA ILE A 36 5.91 4.98 2.95
C ILE A 36 5.27 5.98 3.91
N ASP A 37 5.28 7.27 3.59
CA ASP A 37 4.61 8.30 4.40
C ASP A 37 3.10 8.01 4.56
N LEU A 38 2.46 7.52 3.50
CA LEU A 38 1.03 7.16 3.53
C LEU A 38 0.75 6.00 4.49
N VAL A 39 1.66 5.02 4.54
CA VAL A 39 1.60 3.90 5.50
C VAL A 39 1.82 4.42 6.92
N GLU A 40 2.81 5.29 7.13
CA GLU A 40 3.08 5.88 8.45
C GLU A 40 1.88 6.67 8.98
N ILE A 41 1.21 7.44 8.12
CA ILE A 41 0.00 8.19 8.51
C ILE A 41 -1.12 7.24 8.94
N GLY A 42 -1.41 6.21 8.15
CA GLY A 42 -2.45 5.24 8.49
C GLY A 42 -2.16 4.48 9.79
N ASN A 43 -0.91 4.04 9.97
CA ASN A 43 -0.47 3.39 11.21
C ASN A 43 -0.50 4.37 12.40
N GLY A 44 -0.23 5.67 12.19
CA GLY A 44 -0.33 6.72 13.20
C GLY A 44 -1.74 6.92 13.76
N TYR A 45 -2.77 6.63 12.98
CA TYR A 45 -4.16 6.56 13.45
C TYR A 45 -4.50 5.23 14.15
N GLY A 46 -3.56 4.29 14.24
CA GLY A 46 -3.77 2.96 14.81
C GLY A 46 -4.51 2.00 13.88
N TRP A 47 -4.62 2.32 12.59
CA TRP A 47 -5.35 1.50 11.63
C TRP A 47 -4.55 0.28 11.18
N HIS A 48 -5.25 -0.74 10.69
CA HIS A 48 -4.63 -1.78 9.89
C HIS A 48 -4.35 -1.30 8.47
N VAL A 49 -3.07 -1.16 8.14
CA VAL A 49 -2.62 -0.71 6.82
C VAL A 49 -2.16 -1.90 6.00
N ASN A 50 -2.76 -2.06 4.81
CA ASN A 50 -2.38 -3.09 3.86
C ASN A 50 -2.07 -2.51 2.48
N ILE A 51 -1.24 -3.22 1.71
CA ILE A 51 -0.92 -2.88 0.32
C ILE A 51 -1.30 -4.04 -0.60
N ASN A 52 -1.93 -3.76 -1.73
CA ASN A 52 -2.12 -4.70 -2.83
C ASN A 52 -1.24 -4.32 -4.03
N THR A 53 -0.31 -5.19 -4.43
CA THR A 53 0.73 -4.90 -5.43
C THR A 53 0.93 -6.05 -6.41
N ASN A 54 1.40 -5.75 -7.62
CA ASN A 54 1.89 -6.76 -8.55
C ASN A 54 3.26 -7.35 -8.13
N GLY A 55 3.92 -6.75 -7.14
CA GLY A 55 5.18 -7.20 -6.56
C GLY A 55 6.43 -6.91 -7.41
N SER A 56 6.32 -6.34 -8.60
CA SER A 56 7.46 -6.15 -9.51
C SER A 56 8.48 -5.09 -9.04
N LEU A 57 8.02 -4.14 -8.21
CA LEU A 57 8.83 -3.00 -7.74
C LEU A 57 9.26 -3.12 -6.26
N ILE A 58 9.01 -4.26 -5.62
CA ILE A 58 9.45 -4.50 -4.25
C ILE A 58 10.95 -4.81 -4.23
N THR A 59 11.66 -4.16 -3.32
CA THR A 59 13.06 -4.47 -3.00
C THR A 59 13.16 -4.70 -1.50
N GLU A 60 14.24 -5.35 -1.04
CA GLU A 60 14.45 -5.57 0.40
C GLU A 60 14.45 -4.26 1.19
N GLU A 61 15.10 -3.21 0.65
CA GLU A 61 15.13 -1.88 1.27
C GLU A 61 13.72 -1.28 1.39
N ARG A 62 12.92 -1.34 0.32
CA ARG A 62 11.56 -0.81 0.34
C ARG A 62 10.65 -1.61 1.26
N ALA A 63 10.79 -2.93 1.29
CA ALA A 63 10.05 -3.80 2.18
C ALA A 63 10.34 -3.47 3.65
N LYS A 64 11.62 -3.29 4.02
CA LYS A 64 12.02 -2.86 5.37
C LYS A 64 11.40 -1.52 5.74
N LYS A 65 11.51 -0.51 4.87
CA LYS A 65 10.89 0.81 5.11
C LYS A 65 9.37 0.73 5.31
N LEU A 66 8.67 -0.13 4.57
CA LEU A 66 7.23 -0.33 4.74
C LEU A 66 6.89 -1.03 6.07
N ILE A 67 7.68 -2.02 6.46
CA ILE A 67 7.53 -2.70 7.77
C ILE A 67 7.78 -1.70 8.90
N ASP A 68 8.87 -0.93 8.82
CA ASP A 68 9.24 0.08 9.82
C ASP A 68 8.18 1.19 9.92
N ALA A 69 7.54 1.54 8.81
CA ALA A 69 6.41 2.47 8.76
C ALA A 69 5.12 1.92 9.41
N GLY A 70 5.05 0.62 9.71
CA GLY A 70 3.91 -0.03 10.34
C GLY A 70 2.95 -0.73 9.38
N LEU A 71 3.39 -1.12 8.18
CA LEU A 71 2.58 -1.94 7.29
C LEU A 71 2.23 -3.27 7.95
N ASN A 72 0.94 -3.63 7.99
CA ASN A 72 0.49 -4.88 8.60
C ASN A 72 0.53 -6.04 7.61
N SER A 73 0.03 -5.83 6.38
CA SER A 73 -0.03 -6.90 5.37
C SER A 73 0.31 -6.40 3.96
N MET A 74 0.86 -7.30 3.15
CA MET A 74 1.05 -7.10 1.72
C MET A 74 0.44 -8.27 0.95
N TYR A 75 -0.40 -7.94 -0.03
CA TYR A 75 -1.00 -8.90 -0.95
C TYR A 75 -0.30 -8.79 -2.31
N ILE A 76 0.16 -9.92 -2.83
CA ILE A 76 0.86 -10.00 -4.13
C ILE A 76 -0.04 -10.68 -5.15
N SER A 77 -0.29 -10.00 -6.26
CA SER A 77 -1.05 -10.55 -7.38
C SER A 77 -0.28 -11.66 -8.10
N LEU A 78 -0.68 -12.91 -7.84
CA LEU A 78 -0.15 -14.11 -8.47
C LEU A 78 -1.30 -14.92 -9.09
N TYR A 79 -1.32 -15.00 -10.42
CA TYR A 79 -2.43 -15.63 -11.17
C TYR A 79 -2.22 -17.11 -11.51
N SER A 80 -0.97 -17.57 -11.53
CA SER A 80 -0.62 -18.96 -11.87
C SER A 80 0.77 -19.28 -11.33
N HIS A 81 1.00 -20.54 -10.98
CA HIS A 81 2.34 -21.07 -10.68
C HIS A 81 3.17 -21.32 -11.94
N ASP A 82 2.49 -21.50 -13.09
CA ASP A 82 3.12 -21.58 -14.41
C ASP A 82 3.37 -20.17 -14.95
N ALA A 83 4.63 -19.89 -15.31
CA ALA A 83 5.10 -18.57 -15.72
C ALA A 83 4.42 -18.08 -17.01
N CYS A 84 4.32 -18.91 -18.04
CA CYS A 84 3.70 -18.55 -19.30
C CYS A 84 2.22 -18.17 -19.12
N ARG A 85 1.48 -18.96 -18.31
CA ARG A 85 0.09 -18.66 -17.97
C ARG A 85 -0.03 -17.38 -17.15
N HIS A 86 0.86 -17.18 -16.18
CA HIS A 86 0.86 -15.98 -15.36
C HIS A 86 1.08 -14.71 -16.20
N ASP A 87 2.09 -14.72 -17.06
CA ASP A 87 2.45 -13.59 -17.91
C ASP A 87 1.39 -13.30 -18.98
N SER A 88 0.62 -14.31 -19.41
CA SER A 88 -0.50 -14.12 -20.34
C SER A 88 -1.71 -13.40 -19.73
N MET A 89 -1.80 -13.32 -18.40
CA MET A 89 -2.89 -12.68 -17.66
C MET A 89 -2.48 -11.30 -17.09
N ARG A 90 -1.25 -10.86 -17.35
CA ARG A 90 -0.69 -9.59 -16.88
C ARG A 90 -0.80 -8.48 -17.91
#